data_AF-A0A3D4JGF7-F1
#
_entry.id   AF-A0A3D4JGF7-F1
#
_cell.length_a   1.000
_cell.length_b   1.000
_cell.length_c   1.000
_cell.angle_alpha   90.00
_cell.angle_beta   90.00
_cell.angle_gamma   90.00
#
_symmetry.space_group_name_H-M   'P 1'
#
loop_
_entity.id
_entity.type
_entity.pdbx_description
1 polymer ?
#
loop_
_entity_poly.entity_id
_entity_poly.type
_entity_poly.pdbx_seq_one_letter_code
_entity_poly.pdbx_strand_id
1 'polypeptide(L)'
;MSEKASSKNKHSEGIGGGSLGQALLVPLLAVLTGLILGGIVMFATGSNPFKAYSALFAGAFGTPSTIMAGLQTYLATGDNTDLVKSIYPFTESLVSATPYIFAGLSVALGFRAGLFNIGAEGQVFIGSLCSVFVGYSIKGLPMIIHLPL
;
A
#
# COMPACT_ATOMS: atom_id res chain seq x y z
N MET A 1 1.35 -60.66 -7.90
CA MET A 1 0.28 -59.94 -8.61
C MET A 1 -0.31 -58.94 -7.62
N SER A 2 0.40 -57.84 -7.34
CA SER A 2 0.68 -56.67 -8.19
C SER A 2 -0.54 -55.78 -8.32
N GLU A 3 -0.31 -54.47 -8.22
CA GLU A 3 -1.27 -53.36 -8.42
C GLU A 3 -2.39 -53.30 -7.38
N LYS A 4 -2.32 -52.46 -6.35
CA LYS A 4 -2.57 -51.02 -6.48
C LYS A 4 -2.03 -50.22 -5.29
N ALA A 5 -0.80 -50.51 -4.86
CA ALA A 5 -0.05 -49.67 -3.91
C ALA A 5 0.73 -48.56 -4.63
N SER A 6 0.12 -47.91 -5.63
CA SER A 6 0.73 -46.81 -6.39
C SER A 6 -0.32 -45.77 -6.78
N SER A 7 -0.88 -45.12 -5.76
CA SER A 7 -1.34 -43.74 -5.93
C SER A 7 -0.45 -42.86 -5.05
N LYS A 8 0.81 -42.75 -5.50
CA LYS A 8 1.85 -41.91 -4.93
C LYS A 8 1.91 -40.66 -5.79
N ASN A 9 1.26 -39.60 -5.31
CA ASN A 9 1.60 -38.19 -5.52
C ASN A 9 0.50 -37.39 -4.81
N LYS A 10 0.53 -37.30 -3.48
CA LYS A 10 1.22 -36.18 -2.80
C LYS A 10 1.16 -34.87 -3.59
N HIS A 11 -0.05 -34.39 -3.85
CA HIS A 11 -0.29 -32.96 -3.97
C HIS A 11 -0.48 -32.40 -2.55
N SER A 12 0.61 -32.43 -1.79
CA SER A 12 0.76 -31.69 -0.54
C SER A 12 2.00 -30.83 -0.73
N GLU A 13 1.89 -29.86 -1.63
CA GLU A 13 2.74 -28.69 -1.60
C GLU A 13 2.11 -27.79 -0.54
N GLY A 14 2.49 -28.05 0.71
CA GLY A 14 2.14 -27.19 1.81
C GLY A 14 2.51 -25.75 1.47
N ILE A 15 1.56 -24.84 1.61
CA ILE A 15 1.81 -23.39 1.67
C ILE A 15 2.56 -23.13 2.98
N GLY A 16 3.83 -23.50 3.05
CA GLY A 16 4.56 -23.53 4.31
C GLY A 16 5.97 -24.03 4.13
N GLY A 17 6.87 -23.15 3.67
CA GLY A 17 8.30 -23.46 3.60
C GLY A 17 9.11 -22.71 2.56
N GLY A 18 8.54 -21.71 1.86
CA GLY A 18 9.36 -20.83 1.04
C GLY A 18 10.36 -20.06 1.92
N SER A 19 11.64 -20.06 1.55
CA SER A 19 12.62 -19.17 2.17
C SER A 19 12.10 -17.73 2.14
N LEU A 20 12.53 -16.87 3.06
CA LEU A 20 12.13 -15.45 3.09
C LEU A 20 12.28 -14.79 1.70
N GLY A 21 13.30 -15.21 0.95
CA GLY A 21 13.52 -14.78 -0.44
C GLY A 21 12.36 -15.13 -1.37
N GLN A 22 11.80 -16.34 -1.28
CA GLN A 22 10.66 -16.76 -2.10
C GLN A 22 9.35 -16.05 -1.70
N ALA A 23 9.18 -15.74 -0.41
CA ALA A 23 8.03 -14.96 0.07
C ALA A 23 8.06 -13.51 -0.41
N LEU A 24 9.26 -12.90 -0.49
CA LEU A 24 9.44 -11.53 -0.98
C LEU A 24 9.51 -11.45 -2.51
N LEU A 25 9.81 -12.55 -3.19
CA LEU A 25 9.94 -12.59 -4.64
C LEU A 25 8.63 -12.19 -5.33
N VAL A 26 7.49 -12.67 -4.84
CA VAL A 26 6.19 -12.41 -5.47
C VAL A 26 5.84 -10.91 -5.43
N PRO A 27 5.84 -10.20 -4.28
CA PRO A 27 5.64 -8.75 -4.24
C PRO A 27 6.66 -7.98 -5.09
N LEU A 28 7.93 -8.39 -5.05
CA LEU A 28 9.00 -7.70 -5.77
C LEU A 28 8.81 -7.81 -7.28
N LEU A 29 8.47 -8.99 -7.79
CA LEU A 29 8.13 -9.19 -9.19
C LEU A 29 6.88 -8.40 -9.59
N ALA A 30 5.86 -8.32 -8.72
CA ALA A 30 4.67 -7.52 -8.97
C ALA A 30 4.99 -6.01 -9.11
N VAL A 31 5.85 -5.47 -8.24
CA VAL A 31 6.32 -4.08 -8.33
C VAL A 31 7.12 -3.85 -9.62
N LEU A 32 8.05 -4.75 -9.94
CA LEU A 32 8.89 -4.63 -11.14
C LEU A 32 8.06 -4.70 -12.43
N THR A 33 7.12 -5.63 -12.51
CA THR A 33 6.23 -5.74 -13.68
C THR A 33 5.33 -4.52 -13.81
N GLY A 34 4.81 -3.99 -12.70
CA GLY A 34 4.06 -2.72 -12.70
C GLY A 34 4.89 -1.54 -13.22
N LEU A 35 6.15 -1.40 -12.79
CA LEU A 35 7.06 -0.37 -13.28
C LEU A 35 7.40 -0.56 -14.77
N ILE A 36 7.58 -1.79 -15.24
CA ILE A 36 7.85 -2.04 -16.67
C ILE A 36 6.63 -1.67 -17.52
N LEU A 37 5.44 -2.14 -17.13
CA LEU A 37 4.19 -1.86 -17.85
C LEU A 37 3.88 -0.36 -17.86
N GLY A 38 3.99 0.32 -16.70
CA GLY A 38 3.83 1.76 -16.63
C GLY A 38 4.83 2.51 -17.51
N GLY A 39 6.06 2.00 -17.61
CA GLY A 39 7.11 2.63 -18.40
C GLY A 39 6.85 2.48 -19.89
N ILE A 40 6.38 1.31 -20.33
CA ILE A 40 5.92 1.09 -21.71
C ILE A 40 4.79 2.06 -22.07
N VAL A 41 3.81 2.22 -21.16
CA VAL A 41 2.71 3.17 -21.37
C VAL A 41 3.21 4.61 -21.47
N MET A 42 4.10 5.05 -20.57
CA MET A 42 4.70 6.40 -20.65
C MET A 42 5.48 6.63 -21.95
N PHE A 43 6.25 5.62 -22.37
CA PHE A 43 7.00 5.71 -23.61
C PHE A 43 6.07 5.82 -24.82
N ALA A 44 4.98 5.02 -24.83
CA ALA A 44 3.96 5.07 -25.88
C ALA A 44 3.23 6.43 -25.95
N THR A 45 3.10 7.13 -24.83
CA THR A 45 2.52 8.50 -24.79
C THR A 45 3.54 9.61 -25.06
N GLY A 46 4.78 9.28 -25.42
CA GLY A 46 5.84 10.23 -25.74
C GLY A 46 6.54 10.85 -24.52
N SER A 47 6.27 10.35 -23.31
CA SER A 47 6.95 10.76 -22.08
C SER A 47 8.18 9.89 -21.82
N ASN A 48 9.24 10.47 -21.25
CA ASN A 48 10.43 9.70 -20.86
C ASN A 48 10.17 8.99 -19.52
N PRO A 49 10.11 7.63 -19.48
CA PRO A 49 9.80 6.90 -18.26
C PRO A 49 10.85 7.08 -17.17
N PHE A 50 12.12 7.19 -17.56
CA PHE A 50 13.22 7.39 -16.62
C PHE A 50 13.08 8.73 -15.90
N LYS A 51 12.75 9.80 -16.63
CA LYS A 51 12.50 11.12 -16.03
C LYS A 51 11.31 11.07 -15.06
N ALA A 52 10.21 10.43 -15.46
CA ALA A 52 9.03 10.30 -14.61
C ALA A 52 9.31 9.51 -13.34
N TYR A 53 9.97 8.34 -13.44
CA TYR A 53 10.33 7.53 -12.28
C TYR A 53 11.37 8.21 -11.39
N SER A 54 12.33 8.92 -11.96
CA SER A 54 13.26 9.73 -11.17
C SER A 54 12.55 10.85 -10.41
N ALA A 55 11.54 11.49 -11.01
CA ALA A 55 10.74 12.51 -10.35
C ALA A 55 9.86 11.94 -9.23
N LEU A 56 9.26 10.76 -9.44
CA LEU A 56 8.51 10.05 -8.39
C LEU A 56 9.41 9.65 -7.22
N PHE A 57 10.61 9.14 -7.51
CA PHE A 57 11.58 8.77 -6.49
C PHE A 57 12.06 9.99 -5.69
N ALA A 58 12.43 11.08 -6.38
CA ALA A 58 12.80 12.34 -5.75
C ALA A 58 11.63 12.95 -4.95
N GLY A 59 10.40 12.80 -5.42
CA GLY A 59 9.20 13.24 -4.73
C GLY A 59 8.91 12.42 -3.45
N ALA A 60 9.18 11.13 -3.45
CA ALA A 60 8.93 10.26 -2.31
C ALA A 60 10.06 10.31 -1.25
N PHE A 61 11.32 10.35 -1.68
CA PHE A 61 12.47 10.30 -0.77
C PHE A 61 13.14 11.66 -0.52
N GLY A 62 12.77 12.70 -1.29
CA GLY A 62 13.50 13.96 -1.32
C GLY A 62 14.79 13.86 -2.15
N THR A 63 15.48 15.00 -2.31
CA THR A 63 16.78 15.04 -3.00
C THR A 63 17.90 15.44 -2.04
N PRO A 64 19.12 14.89 -2.19
CA PRO A 64 20.27 15.33 -1.40
C PRO A 64 20.52 16.84 -1.50
N SER A 65 20.31 17.42 -2.68
CA SER A 65 20.43 18.87 -2.90
C SER A 65 19.46 19.69 -2.06
N THR A 66 18.20 19.28 -1.93
CA THR A 66 17.21 19.99 -1.11
C THR A 66 17.52 19.87 0.39
N ILE A 67 18.04 18.72 0.81
CA ILE A 67 18.45 18.50 2.20
C ILE A 67 19.69 19.34 2.53
N MET A 68 20.69 19.36 1.64
CA MET A 68 21.89 20.19 1.83
C MET A 68 21.55 21.68 1.79
N ALA A 69 20.65 22.12 0.92
CA ALA A 69 20.18 23.50 0.89
C ALA A 69 19.47 23.89 2.20
N GLY A 70 18.56 23.04 2.69
CA GLY A 70 17.93 23.25 3.99
C GLY A 70 18.95 23.34 5.11
N LEU A 71 19.94 22.43 5.12
CA LEU A 71 21.00 22.41 6.14
C LEU A 71 21.86 23.65 6.09
N GLN A 72 22.22 24.11 4.89
CA GLN A 72 22.97 25.33 4.70
C GLN A 72 22.18 26.55 5.21
N THR A 73 20.87 26.63 4.92
CA THR A 73 20.00 27.69 5.47
C THR A 73 20.00 27.66 6.99
N TYR A 74 19.83 26.48 7.59
CA TYR A 74 19.86 26.34 9.05
C TYR A 74 21.18 26.79 9.68
N LEU A 75 22.31 26.42 9.08
CA LEU A 75 23.63 26.83 9.56
C LEU A 75 23.90 28.32 9.38
N ALA A 76 23.28 28.96 8.38
CA ALA A 76 23.48 30.37 8.07
C ALA A 76 22.53 31.30 8.87
N THR A 77 21.27 30.90 9.07
CA THR A 77 20.23 31.77 9.62
C THR A 77 19.66 31.27 10.95
N GLY A 78 19.92 30.02 11.33
CA GLY A 78 19.26 29.34 12.44
C GLY A 78 17.81 28.92 12.14
N ASP A 79 17.30 29.17 10.94
CA ASP A 79 15.94 28.77 10.55
C ASP A 79 15.88 27.29 10.15
N ASN A 80 14.93 26.57 10.74
CA ASN A 80 14.72 25.14 10.51
C ASN A 80 13.64 24.85 9.46
N THR A 81 12.91 25.85 8.98
CA THR A 81 11.73 25.61 8.13
C THR A 81 12.09 24.86 6.84
N ASP A 82 13.18 25.24 6.18
CA ASP A 82 13.61 24.60 4.94
C ASP A 82 14.23 23.22 5.17
N LEU A 83 14.87 23.02 6.32
CA LEU A 83 15.30 21.69 6.77
C LEU A 83 14.12 20.74 6.92
N VAL A 84 13.08 21.16 7.66
CA VAL A 84 11.90 20.34 7.90
C VAL A 84 11.18 20.02 6.59
N LYS A 85 11.01 21.01 5.70
CA LYS A 85 10.42 20.79 4.37
C LYS A 85 11.21 19.81 3.52
N SER A 86 12.55 19.77 3.67
CA SER A 86 13.40 18.88 2.87
C SER A 86 13.22 17.39 3.23
N ILE A 87 12.87 17.09 4.48
CA ILE A 87 12.64 15.71 4.96
C ILE A 87 11.16 15.31 4.92
N TYR A 88 10.25 16.29 4.85
CA TYR A 88 8.80 16.08 4.82
C TYR A 88 8.34 15.04 3.78
N PRO A 89 8.85 15.02 2.53
CA PRO A 89 8.35 14.06 1.53
C PRO A 89 8.58 12.60 1.91
N PHE A 90 9.71 12.31 2.56
CA PHE A 90 10.01 10.98 3.08
C PHE A 90 9.08 10.60 4.23
N THR A 91 8.88 11.51 5.19
CA THR A 91 7.95 11.28 6.30
C THR A 91 6.52 11.10 5.81
N GLU A 92 6.05 11.92 4.87
CA GLU A 92 4.72 11.81 4.27
C GLU A 92 4.54 10.46 3.56
N SER A 93 5.57 10.00 2.85
CA SER A 93 5.56 8.67 2.22
C SER A 93 5.42 7.55 3.25
N LEU A 94 6.08 7.65 4.42
CA LEU A 94 5.92 6.68 5.51
C LEU A 94 4.54 6.76 6.17
N VAL A 95 4.04 7.98 6.41
CA VAL A 95 2.70 8.21 6.98
C VAL A 95 1.62 7.61 6.08
N SER A 96 1.77 7.75 4.76
CA SER A 96 0.87 7.16 3.78
C SER A 96 1.05 5.64 3.65
N ALA A 97 2.29 5.13 3.61
CA ALA A 97 2.57 3.70 3.43
C ALA A 97 2.12 2.85 4.63
N THR A 98 2.18 3.40 5.85
CA THR A 98 1.85 2.69 7.08
C THR A 98 0.45 2.03 7.06
N PRO A 99 -0.66 2.75 6.83
CA PRO A 99 -1.98 2.13 6.77
C PRO A 99 -2.10 1.11 5.65
N TYR A 100 -1.46 1.31 4.50
CA TYR A 100 -1.50 0.34 3.39
C TYR A 100 -0.78 -0.97 3.74
N ILE A 101 0.37 -0.90 4.41
CA ILE A 101 1.10 -2.09 4.88
C ILE A 101 0.26 -2.85 5.90
N PHE A 102 -0.35 -2.16 6.86
CA PHE A 102 -1.23 -2.81 7.86
C PHE A 102 -2.49 -3.40 7.22
N ALA A 103 -3.08 -2.73 6.22
CA ALA A 103 -4.22 -3.24 5.48
C ALA A 103 -3.86 -4.53 4.72
N GLY A 104 -2.74 -4.52 3.98
CA GLY A 104 -2.24 -5.71 3.29
C GLY A 104 -1.91 -6.86 4.24
N LEU A 105 -1.29 -6.56 5.38
CA LEU A 105 -1.00 -7.53 6.43
C LEU A 105 -2.28 -8.12 7.04
N SER A 106 -3.29 -7.30 7.33
CA SER A 106 -4.59 -7.75 7.84
C SER A 106 -5.26 -8.73 6.87
N VAL A 107 -5.30 -8.41 5.58
CA VAL A 107 -5.86 -9.27 4.53
C VAL A 107 -5.06 -10.57 4.40
N ALA A 108 -3.73 -10.50 4.39
CA ALA A 108 -2.87 -11.68 4.31
C ALA A 108 -3.05 -12.62 5.51
N LEU A 109 -3.24 -12.08 6.72
CA LEU A 109 -3.56 -12.86 7.92
C LEU A 109 -4.93 -13.54 7.80
N GLY A 110 -5.95 -12.85 7.27
CA GLY A 110 -7.27 -13.43 7.01
C GLY A 110 -7.22 -14.62 6.05
N PHE A 111 -6.51 -14.48 4.93
CA PHE A 111 -6.32 -15.58 3.98
C PHE A 111 -5.55 -16.76 4.59
N ARG A 112 -4.53 -16.49 5.41
CA ARG A 112 -3.75 -17.54 6.09
C ARG A 112 -4.55 -18.29 7.18
N ALA A 113 -5.56 -17.65 7.76
CA ALA A 113 -6.50 -18.30 8.67
C ALA A 113 -7.60 -19.11 7.94
N GLY A 114 -7.58 -19.16 6.60
CA GLY A 114 -8.64 -19.80 5.81
C GLY A 114 -9.96 -19.02 5.79
N LEU A 115 -9.98 -17.80 6.31
CA LEU A 115 -11.13 -16.91 6.28
C LEU A 115 -11.16 -16.22 4.91
N PHE A 116 -11.91 -16.83 3.97
CA PHE A 116 -12.14 -16.24 2.65
C PHE A 116 -13.20 -15.14 2.78
N ASN A 117 -12.77 -13.89 2.96
CA ASN A 117 -13.67 -12.76 3.07
C ASN A 117 -14.09 -12.26 1.68
N ILE A 118 -15.15 -12.85 1.12
CA ILE A 118 -15.83 -12.37 -0.11
C ILE A 118 -16.77 -11.18 0.19
N GLY A 119 -17.11 -10.97 1.47
CA GLY A 119 -18.16 -10.05 1.89
C GLY A 119 -17.69 -8.65 2.27
N ALA A 120 -16.39 -8.39 2.41
CA ALA A 120 -15.88 -7.09 2.88
C ALA A 120 -16.39 -5.91 2.03
N GLU A 121 -16.35 -6.05 0.70
CA GLU A 121 -16.84 -5.01 -0.21
C GLU A 121 -18.36 -4.81 -0.07
N GLY A 122 -19.12 -5.91 0.08
CA GLY A 122 -20.55 -5.86 0.37
C GLY A 122 -20.89 -5.30 1.75
N GLN A 123 -20.04 -5.53 2.75
CA GLN A 123 -20.21 -5.00 4.11
C GLN A 123 -19.95 -3.49 4.17
N VAL A 124 -18.94 -2.99 3.45
CA VAL A 124 -18.72 -1.54 3.30
C VAL A 124 -19.88 -0.90 2.56
N PHE A 125 -20.35 -1.52 1.47
CA PHE A 125 -21.48 -1.02 0.69
C PHE A 125 -22.77 -0.97 1.51
N ILE A 126 -23.18 -2.10 2.14
CA ILE A 126 -24.36 -2.15 3.00
C ILE A 126 -24.21 -1.26 4.22
N GLY A 127 -23.02 -1.18 4.83
CA GLY A 127 -22.74 -0.28 5.94
C GLY A 127 -22.94 1.20 5.56
N SER A 128 -22.43 1.61 4.39
CA SER A 128 -22.63 2.98 3.89
C SER A 128 -24.10 3.30 3.60
N LEU A 129 -24.83 2.35 3.00
CA LEU A 129 -26.27 2.50 2.75
C LEU A 129 -27.06 2.61 4.05
N CYS A 130 -26.75 1.77 5.04
CA CYS A 130 -27.39 1.83 6.35
C CYS A 130 -27.09 3.13 7.08
N SER A 131 -25.85 3.63 7.06
CA SER A 131 -25.48 4.92 7.67
C SER A 131 -26.26 6.08 7.04
N VAL A 132 -26.28 6.16 5.70
CA VAL A 132 -27.06 7.20 5.00
C VAL A 132 -28.56 7.10 5.34
N PHE A 133 -29.11 5.88 5.36
CA PHE A 133 -30.51 5.67 5.69
C PHE A 133 -30.85 6.10 7.13
N VAL A 134 -30.00 5.77 8.10
CA VAL A 134 -30.17 6.12 9.51
C VAL A 134 -30.00 7.63 9.72
N GLY A 135 -28.93 8.22 9.18
CA GLY A 135 -28.66 9.66 9.26
C GLY A 135 -29.75 10.53 8.63
N TYR A 136 -30.46 10.01 7.61
CA TYR A 136 -31.62 10.67 7.01
C TYR A 136 -32.93 10.46 7.80
N SER A 137 -33.19 9.23 8.25
CA SER A 137 -34.49 8.83 8.80
C SER A 137 -34.70 9.28 10.24
N ILE A 138 -33.63 9.35 11.03
CA ILE A 138 -33.69 9.85 12.41
C ILE A 138 -33.52 11.37 12.36
N LYS A 139 -34.41 12.14 13.00
CA LYS A 139 -34.33 13.60 13.10
C LYS A 139 -34.47 14.04 14.56
N GLY A 140 -33.78 15.11 14.94
CA GLY A 140 -33.89 15.73 16.27
C GLY A 140 -32.89 15.22 17.32
N LEU A 141 -31.85 14.48 16.90
CA LEU A 141 -30.76 14.09 17.81
C LEU A 141 -29.73 15.22 17.99
N PRO A 142 -29.10 15.32 19.18
CA PRO A 142 -27.95 16.18 19.37
C PRO A 142 -26.85 15.90 18.33
N MET A 143 -26.20 16.95 17.85
CA MET A 143 -25.21 16.88 16.76
C MET A 143 -24.08 15.86 17.02
N ILE A 144 -23.69 15.67 18.28
CA ILE A 144 -22.63 14.73 18.68
C ILE A 144 -22.98 13.26 18.40
N ILE A 145 -24.27 12.91 18.38
CA ILE A 145 -24.76 11.55 18.11
C ILE A 145 -25.19 11.43 16.66
N HIS A 146 -25.69 12.51 16.07
CA HIS A 146 -26.18 12.50 14.68
C HIS A 146 -25.05 12.43 13.65
N LEU A 147 -23.92 13.10 13.89
CA LEU A 147 -22.78 13.11 12.94
C LEU A 147 -22.08 11.75 12.72
N PRO A 148 -21.90 10.88 13.73
CA PRO A 148 -21.26 9.57 13.54
C PRO A 148 -22.21 8.44 13.07
N LEU A 149 -23.53 8.68 12.98
CA LEU A 149 -24.53 7.71 12.53
C LEU A 149 -24.74 7.79 11.02
#